data_AF-A0AAV9XTP2-F1
#
_entry.id   AF-A0AAV9XTP2-F1
#
_cell.length_a   1.000
_cell.length_b   1.000
_cell.length_c   1.000
_cell.angle_alpha   90.00
_cell.angle_beta   90.00
_cell.angle_gamma   90.00
#
_symmetry.space_group_name_H-M   'P 1'
#
loop_
_entity.id
_entity.type
_entity.pdbx_description
1 polymer ?
#
loop_
_entity_poly.entity_id
_entity_poly.type
_entity_poly.pdbx_seq_one_letter_code
_entity_poly.pdbx_strand_id
1 'polypeptide(L)'
;MFETDVNGFVNELICILQNNESKKPVRITIKKYSPQVSGCKRKKKEQGNKLLSGEEGYECYNLVRVSDGKKRKTRVVLKNENDSTTFTGELSKLLSKVDCVKTQRK
;
A
#
# COMPACT_ATOMS: atom_id res chain seq x y z
N MET A 1 -12.65 -3.77 -2.55
CA MET A 1 -11.34 -3.33 -2.01
C MET A 1 -11.48 -1.85 -1.76
N PHE A 2 -11.38 -1.43 -0.50
CA PHE A 2 -11.69 -0.06 -0.08
C PHE A 2 -10.44 0.81 -0.12
N GLU A 3 -10.59 2.07 -0.52
CA GLU A 3 -9.52 3.07 -0.49
C GLU A 3 -9.65 3.89 0.78
N THR A 4 -8.56 4.03 1.53
CA THR A 4 -8.49 4.78 2.78
C THR A 4 -7.40 5.84 2.69
N ASP A 5 -7.43 6.76 3.64
CA ASP A 5 -6.28 7.59 3.98
C ASP A 5 -5.16 6.75 4.63
N VAL A 6 -4.02 7.39 4.90
CA VAL A 6 -2.86 6.74 5.53
C VAL A 6 -3.22 6.16 6.89
N ASN A 7 -3.91 6.92 7.74
CA ASN A 7 -4.26 6.48 9.09
C ASN A 7 -5.26 5.32 9.06
N GLY A 8 -6.31 5.40 8.22
CA GLY A 8 -7.25 4.31 8.02
C GLY A 8 -6.57 3.03 7.51
N PHE A 9 -5.57 3.16 6.63
CA PHE A 9 -4.80 2.01 6.15
C PHE A 9 -3.99 1.36 7.28
N VAL A 10 -3.30 2.15 8.10
CA VAL A 10 -2.50 1.64 9.23
C VAL A 10 -3.40 0.97 10.26
N ASN A 11 -4.56 1.56 10.58
CA ASN A 11 -5.53 0.97 11.51
C ASN A 11 -6.04 -0.39 11.02
N GLU A 12 -6.41 -0.51 9.74
CA GLU A 12 -6.82 -1.79 9.17
C GLU A 12 -5.67 -2.82 9.22
N LEU A 13 -4.44 -2.39 8.91
CA LEU A 13 -3.27 -3.26 9.00
C LEU A 13 -3.06 -3.78 10.43
N ILE A 14 -3.25 -2.94 11.44
CA ILE A 14 -3.21 -3.35 12.86
C ILE A 14 -4.28 -4.41 13.14
N CYS A 15 -5.53 -4.17 12.74
CA CYS A 15 -6.63 -5.12 12.94
C CYS A 15 -6.34 -6.47 12.27
N ILE A 16 -5.76 -6.47 11.06
CA ILE A 16 -5.39 -7.70 10.36
C ILE A 16 -4.26 -8.44 11.08
N LEU A 17 -3.23 -7.71 11.56
CA LEU A 17 -2.08 -8.32 12.25
C LEU A 17 -2.44 -8.85 13.65
N GLN A 18 -3.42 -8.25 14.32
CA GLN A 18 -3.92 -8.69 15.63
C GLN A 18 -4.94 -9.84 15.52
N ASN A 19 -5.46 -10.12 14.33
CA ASN A 19 -6.40 -11.21 14.14
C ASN A 19 -5.70 -12.58 14.27
N ASN A 20 -5.72 -13.13 15.48
CA ASN A 20 -5.13 -14.43 15.82
C ASN A 20 -5.86 -15.63 15.19
N GLU A 21 -7.06 -15.46 14.64
CA GLU A 21 -7.80 -16.54 13.98
C GLU A 21 -7.22 -16.87 12.60
N SER A 22 -6.63 -15.88 11.93
CA SER A 22 -6.03 -16.06 10.61
C SER A 22 -4.58 -16.52 10.72
N LYS A 23 -4.33 -17.80 10.41
CA LYS A 23 -2.95 -18.34 10.29
C LYS A 23 -2.27 -17.98 8.96
N LYS A 24 -2.93 -17.20 8.09
CA LYS A 24 -2.40 -16.86 6.77
C LYS A 24 -1.45 -15.67 6.83
N PRO A 25 -0.42 -15.63 5.95
CA PRO A 25 0.49 -14.50 5.91
C PRO A 25 -0.21 -13.24 5.41
N VAL A 26 0.00 -12.14 6.11
CA VAL A 26 -0.39 -10.81 5.66
C VAL A 26 0.57 -10.35 4.58
N ARG A 27 0.05 -9.89 3.44
CA ARG A 27 0.85 -9.41 2.31
C ARG A 27 0.61 -7.92 2.11
N ILE A 28 1.69 -7.15 2.16
CA ILE A 28 1.72 -5.73 1.79
C ILE A 28 2.39 -5.60 0.42
N THR A 29 1.80 -4.84 -0.50
CA THR A 29 2.39 -4.58 -1.82
C THR A 29 2.42 -3.09 -2.11
N ILE A 30 3.56 -2.60 -2.62
CA ILE A 30 3.74 -1.22 -3.06
C ILE A 30 4.01 -1.22 -4.56
N LYS A 31 3.28 -0.40 -5.32
CA LYS A 31 3.48 -0.26 -6.78
C LYS A 31 3.28 1.18 -7.22
N LYS A 32 4.00 1.60 -8.26
CA LYS A 32 3.71 2.84 -8.97
C LYS A 32 2.28 2.81 -9.52
N TYR A 33 1.59 3.94 -9.40
CA TYR A 33 0.18 4.08 -9.73
C TYR A 33 -0.05 5.43 -10.39
N SER A 34 -0.59 5.37 -11.60
CA SER A 34 -1.07 6.53 -12.33
C SER A 34 -2.55 6.33 -12.62
N PRO A 35 -3.46 7.10 -11.99
CA PRO A 35 -4.90 6.91 -12.15
C PRO A 35 -5.35 7.13 -13.61
N GLN A 36 -4.64 7.96 -14.35
CA GLN A 36 -4.88 8.23 -15.77
C GLN A 36 -4.53 7.02 -16.66
N VAL A 37 -3.68 6.11 -16.17
CA VAL A 37 -3.20 4.96 -16.94
C VAL A 37 -4.14 3.76 -16.78
N SER A 38 -4.99 3.54 -17.78
CA SER A 38 -6.01 2.50 -17.77
C SER A 38 -6.01 1.67 -19.07
N GLY A 39 -6.70 0.52 -19.06
CA GLY A 39 -6.84 -0.34 -20.23
C GLY A 39 -5.85 -1.51 -20.32
N CYS A 40 -5.77 -2.12 -21.50
CA CYS A 40 -4.96 -3.32 -21.77
C CYS A 40 -3.46 -3.01 -21.77
N LYS A 41 -2.62 -4.05 -21.66
CA LYS A 41 -1.14 -3.91 -21.55
C LYS A 41 -0.54 -2.99 -22.61
N ARG A 42 -1.02 -3.05 -23.85
CA ARG A 42 -0.55 -2.22 -24.97
C ARG A 42 -0.82 -0.74 -24.74
N LYS A 43 -2.06 -0.38 -24.37
CA LYS A 43 -2.45 1.00 -24.03
C LYS A 43 -1.65 1.54 -22.84
N LYS A 44 -1.41 0.70 -21.83
CA LYS A 44 -0.58 1.07 -20.68
C LYS A 44 0.89 1.32 -21.04
N LYS A 45 1.45 0.58 -22.01
CA LYS A 45 2.82 0.79 -22.48
C LYS A 45 2.93 2.10 -23.27
N GLU A 46 1.96 2.38 -24.14
CA GLU A 46 1.90 3.64 -24.89
C GLU A 46 1.74 4.85 -23.95
N GLN A 47 0.85 4.77 -22.96
CA GLN A 47 0.68 5.82 -21.94
C GLN A 47 1.89 5.94 -21.01
N GLY A 48 2.53 4.82 -20.64
CA GLY A 48 3.75 4.80 -19.82
C GLY A 48 4.95 5.43 -20.53
N ASN A 49 5.07 5.24 -21.85
CA ASN A 49 6.12 5.90 -22.63
C ASN A 49 5.93 7.42 -22.69
N LYS A 50 4.67 7.89 -22.81
CA LYS A 50 4.34 9.33 -22.74
C LYS A 50 4.65 9.97 -21.39
N LEU A 51 4.49 9.18 -20.32
CA LEU A 51 4.87 9.53 -18.94
C LEU A 51 6.38 9.78 -18.80
N LEU A 52 7.21 8.99 -19.49
CA LEU A 52 8.67 9.13 -19.47
C LEU A 52 9.18 10.27 -20.36
N SER A 53 8.39 10.70 -21.34
CA SER A 53 8.74 11.81 -22.25
C SER A 53 8.36 13.20 -21.72
N GLY A 54 7.84 13.31 -20.49
CA GLY A 54 7.57 14.59 -19.85
C GLY A 54 6.37 15.36 -20.43
N GLU A 55 5.44 14.69 -21.13
CA GLU A 55 4.17 15.30 -21.52
C GLU A 55 3.35 15.59 -20.25
N GLU A 56 3.21 16.88 -19.92
CA GLU A 56 2.53 17.40 -18.74
C GLU A 56 1.11 16.81 -18.60
N GLY A 57 0.79 16.27 -17.41
CA GLY A 57 -0.59 15.86 -17.06
C GLY A 57 -0.75 14.46 -16.47
N TYR A 58 0.31 13.65 -16.36
CA TYR A 58 0.23 12.36 -15.70
C TYR A 58 0.71 12.41 -14.25
N GLU A 59 -0.22 12.17 -13.32
CA GLU A 59 0.12 12.03 -11.92
C GLU A 59 0.71 10.63 -11.65
N CYS A 60 1.84 10.59 -10.95
CA CYS A 60 2.51 9.34 -10.60
C CYS A 60 2.63 9.20 -9.07
N TYR A 61 1.77 8.36 -8.51
CA TYR A 61 1.68 8.09 -7.09
C TYR A 61 2.24 6.72 -6.72
N ASN A 62 2.34 6.46 -5.42
CA ASN A 62 2.57 5.12 -4.90
C ASN A 62 1.28 4.53 -4.36
N LEU A 63 0.91 3.34 -4.81
CA LEU A 63 -0.26 2.60 -4.33
C LEU A 63 0.19 1.47 -3.41
N VAL A 64 -0.24 1.53 -2.17
CA VAL A 64 -0.01 0.49 -1.16
C VAL A 64 -1.29 -0.32 -0.99
N ARG A 65 -1.16 -1.64 -0.83
CA ARG A 65 -2.28 -2.56 -0.63
C ARG A 65 -1.95 -3.56 0.46
N VAL A 66 -2.95 -3.95 1.24
CA VAL A 66 -2.86 -5.05 2.21
C VAL A 66 -3.85 -6.17 1.87
N SER A 67 -3.42 -7.40 2.08
CA SER A 67 -4.24 -8.60 1.98
C SER A 67 -3.95 -9.55 3.13
N ASP A 68 -5.01 -10.16 3.67
CA ASP A 68 -4.97 -11.20 4.71
C ASP A 68 -4.74 -12.62 4.14
N GLY A 69 -4.34 -12.74 2.87
CA GLY A 69 -4.17 -14.03 2.20
C GLY A 69 -5.48 -14.71 1.77
N LYS A 70 -6.65 -14.09 1.97
CA LYS A 70 -7.94 -14.53 1.39
C LYS A 70 -8.49 -13.48 0.42
N LYS A 71 -8.59 -12.23 0.84
CA LYS A 71 -9.06 -11.12 -0.01
C LYS A 71 -8.17 -9.89 0.17
N ARG A 72 -8.14 -9.04 -0.86
CA ARG A 72 -7.59 -7.68 -0.71
C ARG A 72 -8.54 -6.87 0.14
N LYS A 73 -8.05 -6.31 1.24
CA LYS A 73 -8.86 -5.58 2.22
C LYS A 73 -8.90 -4.11 1.85
N THR A 74 -7.76 -3.44 1.96
CA THR A 74 -7.65 -1.98 1.81
C THR A 74 -6.46 -1.56 0.96
N ARG A 75 -6.55 -0.34 0.43
CA ARG A 75 -5.49 0.35 -0.30
C ARG A 75 -5.37 1.80 0.15
N VAL A 76 -4.17 2.36 0.01
CA VAL A 76 -3.92 3.80 0.15
C VAL A 76 -3.09 4.28 -1.04
N VAL A 77 -3.43 5.47 -1.54
CA VAL A 77 -2.65 6.19 -2.55
C VAL A 77 -1.85 7.27 -1.84
N LEU A 78 -0.53 7.17 -1.87
CA LEU A 78 0.37 8.19 -1.32
C LEU A 78 0.54 9.27 -2.39
N LYS A 79 -0.12 10.40 -2.19
CA LYS A 79 -0.18 11.47 -3.20
C LYS A 79 1.01 12.40 -3.07
N ASN A 80 1.40 12.70 -1.83
CA ASN A 80 2.42 13.69 -1.52
C ASN A 80 3.55 13.09 -0.65
N GLU A 81 4.62 13.87 -0.47
CA GLU A 81 5.73 13.49 0.42
C GLU A 81 5.27 13.34 1.87
N ASN A 82 4.38 14.22 2.34
CA ASN A 82 3.80 14.14 3.70
C ASN A 82 3.07 12.82 3.97
N ASP A 83 2.32 12.31 2.99
CA ASP A 83 1.65 11.01 3.11
C ASP A 83 2.69 9.90 3.22
N SER A 84 3.77 10.02 2.44
CA SER A 84 4.84 9.03 2.38
C SER A 84 5.64 8.98 3.69
N THR A 85 5.98 10.14 4.26
CA THR A 85 6.69 10.23 5.55
C THR A 85 5.84 9.77 6.72
N THR A 86 4.55 10.13 6.72
CA THR A 86 3.59 9.65 7.74
C THR A 86 3.43 8.13 7.65
N PHE A 87 3.27 7.60 6.43
CA PHE A 87 3.12 6.17 6.20
C PHE A 87 4.35 5.38 6.65
N THR A 88 5.57 5.80 6.28
CA THR A 88 6.80 5.10 6.67
C THR A 88 7.03 5.16 8.18
N GLY A 89 6.76 6.31 8.81
CA GLY A 89 6.86 6.49 10.26
C GLY A 89 5.93 5.56 11.03
N GLU A 90 4.64 5.54 10.68
CA GLU A 90 3.65 4.70 11.35
C GLU A 90 3.87 3.20 11.07
N LEU A 91 4.22 2.83 9.83
CA LEU A 91 4.54 1.45 9.49
C LEU A 91 5.77 0.93 10.25
N SER A 92 6.82 1.73 10.37
CA SER A 92 8.04 1.36 11.10
C SER A 92 7.75 1.12 12.58
N LYS A 93 6.96 2.01 13.22
CA LYS A 93 6.50 1.84 14.61
C LYS A 93 5.70 0.56 14.78
N LEU A 94 4.81 0.26 13.84
CA LEU A 94 3.96 -0.92 13.88
C LEU A 94 4.77 -2.22 13.78
N LEU A 95 5.65 -2.32 12.79
CA LEU A 95 6.47 -3.52 12.58
C LEU A 95 7.42 -3.76 13.76
N SER A 96 8.02 -2.70 14.29
CA SER A 96 8.87 -2.78 15.50
C SER A 96 8.12 -3.35 16.71
N LYS A 97 6.84 -2.98 16.89
CA LYS A 97 5.99 -3.54 17.96
C LYS A 97 5.70 -5.02 17.75
N VAL A 98 5.38 -5.42 16.52
CA VAL A 98 5.05 -6.81 16.18
C VAL A 98 6.25 -7.74 16.35
N ASP A 99 7.45 -7.28 16.00
CA ASP A 99 8.68 -8.06 16.17
C ASP A 99 9.02 -8.28 17.64
N CYS A 100 8.82 -7.26 18.50
CA CYS A 100 9.04 -7.38 19.95
C CYS A 100 8.10 -8.41 20.62
N VAL A 101 6.86 -8.54 20.14
CA VAL A 101 5.89 -9.52 20.68
C VAL A 101 6.28 -10.96 20.30
N LYS A 102 6.97 -11.18 19.17
CA LYS A 102 7.42 -12.52 18.78
C LYS A 102 8.62 -13.00 19.57
N THR A 103 9.54 -12.11 19.96
CA THR A 103 10.73 -12.47 20.75
C THR A 103 10.41 -12.79 22.22
N GLN A 104 9.30 -12.29 22.76
CA GLN A 104 8.86 -12.60 24.13
C GLN A 104 8.06 -13.91 24.25
N ARG A 105 7.68 -14.56 23.14
CA ARG A 105 7.13 -15.91 23.15
C ARG A 105 8.27 -16.94 23.19
N LYS A 106 8.91 -17.08 24.35
CA LYS A 106 9.75 -18.24 24.69
C LYS A 106 9.05 -19.09 25.73
#